data_AF-A0A024UAR8-F1
#
_entry.id   AF-A0A024UAR8-F1
#
_cell.length_a   1.000
_cell.length_b   1.000
_cell.length_c   1.000
_cell.angle_alpha   90.00
_cell.angle_beta   90.00
_cell.angle_gamma   90.00
#
_symmetry.space_group_name_H-M   'P 1'
#
loop_
_entity.id
_entity.type
_entity.pdbx_description
1 polymer ?
#
loop_
_entity_poly.entity_id
_entity_poly.type
_entity_poly.pdbx_seq_one_letter_code
_entity_poly.pdbx_strand_id
1 'polypeptide(L)' 'MLNPIDNVFSAFKSDVKRCLRQRRQELLTIHPNTTIKAHRGRILKEASQEALQVVTPSLCAQCFLHTRKF' A
#
# COMPACT_ATOMS: atom_id res chain seq x y z
N MET A 1 -4.00 16.11 -0.30
CA MET A 1 -5.44 16.14 0.09
C MET A 1 -5.57 17.05 1.31
N LEU A 2 -6.68 17.77 1.45
CA LEU A 2 -6.98 18.58 2.64
C LEU A 2 -7.51 17.74 3.81
N ASN A 3 -7.31 16.42 3.78
CA ASN A 3 -7.61 15.52 4.86
C ASN A 3 -6.33 14.73 5.21
N PRO A 4 -5.87 14.77 6.48
CA PRO A 4 -4.64 14.09 6.87
C PRO A 4 -4.74 12.57 6.77
N ILE A 5 -5.92 11.98 6.97
CA ILE A 5 -6.14 10.54 6.81
C ILE A 5 -5.91 10.13 5.35
N ASP A 6 -6.44 10.89 4.40
CA ASP A 6 -6.24 10.61 2.98
C ASP A 6 -4.78 10.76 2.54
N ASN A 7 -4.04 11.68 3.16
CA ASN A 7 -2.61 11.86 2.90
C ASN A 7 -1.80 10.64 3.40
N VAL A 8 -2.06 10.17 4.61
CA VAL A 8 -1.45 8.95 5.16
C VAL A 8 -1.82 7.73 4.30
N PHE A 9 -3.09 7.61 3.91
CA PHE A 9 -3.56 6.51 3.07
C PHE A 9 -2.93 6.55 1.67
N SER A 10 -2.62 7.74 1.15
CA SER A 10 -1.90 7.89 -0.12
C SER A 10 -0.45 7.42 -0.03
N ALA A 11 0.24 7.69 1.07
CA ALA A 11 1.57 7.15 1.33
C ALA A 11 1.53 5.61 1.44
N PHE A 12 0.58 5.06 2.21
CA PHE A 12 0.35 3.62 2.31
C PHE A 12 0.12 2.97 0.94
N LYS A 13 -0.82 3.49 0.13
CA LYS A 13 -1.09 2.99 -1.23
C LYS A 13 0.14 3.03 -2.12
N SER A 14 0.98 4.05 -1.97
CA SER A 14 2.20 4.20 -2.77
C SER A 14 3.22 3.11 -2.43
N ASP A 15 3.32 2.76 -1.15
CA ASP A 15 4.19 1.67 -0.69
C ASP A 15 3.66 0.29 -1.10
N VAL A 16 2.34 0.06 -1.00
CA VAL A 16 1.71 -1.14 -1.57
C VAL A 16 2.06 -1.30 -3.05
N LYS A 17 1.91 -0.22 -3.84
CA LYS A 17 2.29 -0.25 -5.26
C LYS A 17 3.79 -0.53 -5.46
N ARG A 18 4.67 -0.07 -4.56
CA ARG A 18 6.11 -0.37 -4.60
C ARG A 18 6.36 -1.86 -4.38
N CYS A 19 5.78 -2.45 -3.34
CA CYS A 19 5.87 -3.89 -3.05
C CYS A 19 5.36 -4.74 -4.23
N LEU A 20 4.19 -4.38 -4.80
CA LEU A 20 3.64 -5.07 -5.96
C LEU A 20 4.53 -4.97 -7.21
N ARG A 21 5.23 -3.83 -7.41
CA ARG A 21 6.21 -3.70 -8.51
C ARG A 21 7.42 -4.61 -8.30
N GLN A 22 7.92 -4.72 -7.07
CA GLN A 22 9.03 -5.63 -6.73
C GLN A 22 8.62 -7.10 -6.93
N ARG A 23 7.37 -7.44 -6.61
CA ARG A 23 6.79 -8.78 -6.77
C ARG A 23 6.08 -8.98 -8.12
N ARG A 24 6.39 -8.18 -9.14
CA ARG A 24 5.67 -8.17 -10.43
C ARG A 24 5.66 -9.55 -11.09
N GLN A 25 6.78 -10.27 -11.08
CA GLN A 25 6.86 -11.60 -11.67
C GLN A 25 5.89 -12.56 -10.97
N GLU A 26 5.91 -12.61 -9.64
CA GLU A 26 4.98 -13.42 -8.86
C GLU A 26 3.52 -13.07 -9.15
N LEU A 27 3.19 -11.78 -9.29
CA LEU A 27 1.85 -11.30 -9.60
C LEU A 27 1.34 -11.74 -10.99
N LEU A 28 2.25 -11.97 -11.94
CA LEU A 28 1.96 -12.38 -13.31
C LEU A 28 2.01 -13.90 -13.51
N THR A 29 2.82 -14.62 -12.74
CA THR A 29 2.94 -16.08 -12.81
C THR A 29 1.85 -16.78 -12.00
N ILE A 30 0.68 -16.94 -12.63
CA ILE A 30 -0.48 -17.60 -12.01
C ILE A 30 -0.25 -19.12 -11.94
N HIS A 31 -0.47 -19.72 -10.78
CA HIS A 31 -0.39 -21.17 -10.62
C HIS A 31 -1.64 -21.87 -11.18
N PRO A 32 -1.49 -23.07 -11.78
CA PRO A 32 -2.60 -23.78 -12.43
C PRO A 32 -3.74 -24.18 -11.47
N ASN A 33 -3.47 -24.29 -10.17
CA ASN A 33 -4.44 -24.70 -9.15
C ASN A 33 -5.12 -23.53 -8.42
N THR A 34 -5.06 -22.31 -8.96
CA THR A 34 -5.70 -21.14 -8.35
C THR A 34 -6.35 -20.25 -9.39
N THR A 35 -7.39 -19.53 -8.99
CA THR A 35 -7.93 -18.45 -9.80
C THR A 35 -6.97 -17.25 -9.79
N ILE A 36 -6.99 -16.47 -10.87
CA ILE A 36 -6.24 -15.21 -10.99
C ILE A 36 -6.57 -14.27 -9.82
N LYS A 37 -7.86 -14.18 -9.45
CA LYS A 37 -8.35 -13.32 -8.36
C LYS A 37 -7.78 -13.75 -7.02
N ALA A 38 -7.82 -15.05 -6.70
CA ALA A 38 -7.29 -15.56 -5.44
C ALA A 38 -5.77 -15.36 -5.35
N HIS A 39 -5.04 -15.66 -6.42
CA HIS A 39 -3.58 -15.50 -6.48
C HIS A 39 -3.16 -14.04 -6.25
N ARG A 40 -3.71 -13.11 -7.05
CA ARG A 40 -3.38 -11.68 -6.94
C ARG A 40 -3.90 -11.08 -5.63
N GLY A 41 -5.03 -11.58 -5.13
CA GLY A 41 -5.59 -11.16 -3.84
C GLY A 41 -4.67 -11.52 -2.67
N ARG A 42 -4.10 -12.72 -2.66
CA ARG A 42 -3.10 -13.14 -1.67
C ARG A 42 -1.88 -12.20 -1.68
N ILE A 43 -1.30 -11.98 -2.86
CA ILE A 43 -0.12 -11.11 -3.02
C ILE A 43 -0.44 -9.67 -2.57
N LEU A 44 -1.61 -9.13 -2.92
CA LEU A 44 -2.05 -7.81 -2.48
C LEU A 44 -2.17 -7.72 -0.96
N LYS A 45 -2.71 -8.76 -0.32
CA LYS A 45 -2.85 -8.81 1.15
C LYS A 45 -1.48 -8.79 1.83
N GLU A 46 -0.55 -9.60 1.36
CA GLU A 46 0.83 -9.65 1.89
C GLU A 46 1.55 -8.31 1.67
N ALA A 47 1.50 -7.76 0.45
CA ALA A 47 2.07 -6.45 0.14
C ALA A 47 1.46 -5.33 0.99
N SER A 48 0.17 -5.42 1.33
CA SER A 48 -0.50 -4.49 2.23
C SER A 48 0.00 -4.59 3.66
N GLN A 49 0.25 -5.80 4.16
CA GLN A 49 0.82 -6.03 5.49
C GLN A 49 2.26 -5.48 5.58
N GLU A 50 3.08 -5.73 4.57
CA GLU A 50 4.43 -5.16 4.48
C GLU A 50 4.40 -3.62 4.44
N ALA A 51 3.49 -3.04 3.66
CA ALA A 51 3.37 -1.59 3.50
C ALA A 51 2.90 -0.86 4.77
N LEU A 52 2.30 -1.54 5.76
CA LEU A 52 1.87 -0.91 7.01
C LEU A 52 3.02 -0.23 7.76
N GLN A 53 4.26 -0.71 7.57
CA GLN A 53 5.45 -0.11 8.18
C GLN A 53 5.66 1.37 7.80
N VAL A 54 5.12 1.82 6.66
CA VAL A 54 5.22 3.22 6.23
C VAL A 54 4.32 4.13 7.08
N VAL A 55 3.25 3.58 7.66
CA VAL A 55 2.27 4.29 8.48
C VAL A 55 2.83 4.45 9.89
N THR A 56 3.67 5.47 10.07
CA THR A 56 4.30 5.77 11.35
C THR A 56 3.63 6.96 12.05
N PRO A 57 3.75 7.09 13.39
CA PRO A 57 3.25 8.27 14.10
C PRO A 57 3.83 9.59 13.56
N SER A 58 5.10 9.59 13.13
CA SER A 58 5.76 10.75 12.54
C SER A 58 5.14 11.12 11.19
N LEU A 59 4.87 10.15 10.32
CA LEU A 59 4.15 10.40 9.06
C LEU A 59 2.75 10.96 9.32
N CYS A 60 2.00 10.37 10.26
CA CYS A 60 0.66 10.87 10.63
C CYS A 60 0.70 12.33 11.11
N ALA A 61 1.66 12.67 11.97
CA ALA A 61 1.86 14.04 12.44
C ALA A 61 2.22 14.99 11.28
N GLN A 62 3.10 14.57 10.37
CA GLN A 62 3.46 15.36 9.18
C GLN A 62 2.24 15.60 8.27
N CYS A 63 1.44 14.57 8.02
CA CYS A 63 0.22 14.70 7.22
C CYS A 63 -0.81 15.64 7.87
N PHE A 64 -0.97 15.58 9.21
CA PHE A 64 -1.81 16.50 9.97
C PHE A 64 -1.33 17.95 9.86
N LEU A 65 -0.05 18.19 10.09
CA LEU A 65 0.54 19.52 10.01
C LEU A 65 0.48 20.08 8.58
N HIS A 66 0.65 19.21 7.56
CA HIS A 66 0.51 19.61 6.16
C HIS A 66 -0.90 20.13 5.88
N THR A 67 -1.94 19.42 6.34
CA THR A 67 -3.32 19.87 6.16
C THR A 67 -3.62 21.21 6.86
N ARG A 68 -2.99 21.50 8.01
CA ARG A 68 -3.16 22.79 8.72
C ARG A 68 -2.49 23.99 8.05
N LYS A 69 -1.60 23.77 7.07
CA LYS A 69 -0.91 24.85 6.35
C LYS A 69 -1.71 25.39 5.16
N PHE A 70 -2.82 24.74 4.82
CA PHE A 70 -3.79 25.18 3.80
C PHE A 70 -5.08 25.62 4.50
#